data_AF-A0A1H8AYH1-F1
#
_entry.id   AF-A0A1H8AYH1-F1
#
_cell.length_a   1.000
_cell.length_b   1.000
_cell.length_c   1.000
_cell.angle_alpha   90.00
_cell.angle_beta   90.00
_cell.angle_gamma   90.00
#
_symmetry.space_group_name_H-M   'P 1'
#
loop_
_entity.id
_entity.type
_entity.pdbx_description
1 polymer ?
#
loop_
_entity_poly.entity_id
_entity_poly.type
_entity_poly.pdbx_seq_one_letter_code
_entity_poly.pdbx_strand_id
1 'polypeptide(L)'
;MDEKPNNVEMNGEENTMSDNSPVDACIDYGQDVLATQLGFVKDKNYDFAPQFRDLTTQLYLTGVMWKYAEGLEQVQDPRETAFEAMEAMLIRDGTKPKEAGKRIEFLKRMAQMDDGSNALAVAVGYESQPNDQSLVEVFEHYTDDIQVSGAFWRLYDRGKKTMLYGGLFVAFVVIWFVTLFMPGNSTIAILAAGLISAALFVIPVFLIGLLIYYLKIKKNKQST
;
A
#
# COMPACT_ATOMS: atom_id res chain seq x y z
N MET A 1 -58.84 -39.91 29.99
CA MET A 1 -57.70 -40.70 30.49
C MET A 1 -56.93 -41.18 29.26
N ASP A 2 -56.44 -40.28 28.41
CA ASP A 2 -55.25 -39.42 28.62
C ASP A 2 -53.98 -40.26 28.73
N GLU A 3 -53.23 -40.40 27.61
CA GLU A 3 -51.89 -39.82 27.52
C GLU A 3 -51.40 -39.76 26.06
N LYS A 4 -50.65 -38.70 25.79
CA LYS A 4 -50.32 -38.08 24.49
C LYS A 4 -49.29 -38.87 23.66
N PRO A 5 -49.31 -38.74 22.32
CA PRO A 5 -48.14 -39.04 21.51
C PRO A 5 -47.11 -37.90 21.61
N ASN A 6 -45.86 -38.25 21.92
CA ASN A 6 -44.71 -37.34 21.94
C ASN A 6 -44.38 -36.86 20.52
N ASN A 7 -44.72 -35.60 20.25
CA ASN A 7 -44.12 -34.83 19.16
C ASN A 7 -42.67 -34.53 19.54
N VAL A 8 -41.73 -35.14 18.82
CA VAL A 8 -40.34 -34.68 18.79
C VAL A 8 -40.30 -33.48 17.86
N GLU A 9 -40.38 -32.28 18.44
CA GLU A 9 -39.93 -31.05 17.80
C GLU A 9 -38.42 -31.20 17.53
N MET A 10 -38.05 -31.55 16.29
CA MET A 10 -36.71 -31.24 15.79
C MET A 10 -36.66 -29.73 15.62
N ASN A 11 -36.15 -29.10 16.67
CA ASN A 11 -35.70 -27.73 16.70
C ASN A 11 -34.81 -27.51 15.47
N GLY A 12 -35.28 -26.66 14.55
CA GLY A 12 -34.47 -26.20 13.45
C GLY A 12 -33.21 -25.59 14.04
N GLU A 13 -32.05 -26.02 13.55
CA GLU A 13 -30.83 -25.22 13.66
C GLU A 13 -31.13 -23.90 12.96
N GLU A 14 -31.54 -22.94 13.78
CA GLU A 14 -31.59 -21.53 13.50
C GLU A 14 -30.15 -21.15 13.14
N ASN A 15 -29.84 -21.27 11.84
CA ASN A 15 -28.72 -20.59 11.23
C ASN A 15 -28.86 -19.14 11.69
N THR A 16 -27.98 -18.74 12.60
CA THR A 16 -27.80 -17.36 13.03
C THR A 16 -27.23 -16.62 11.83
N MET A 17 -28.11 -16.35 10.85
CA MET A 17 -27.90 -15.36 9.83
C MET A 17 -27.87 -14.05 10.60
N SER A 18 -26.67 -13.68 11.03
CA SER A 18 -26.41 -12.39 11.67
C SER A 18 -27.08 -11.34 10.80
N ASP A 19 -27.90 -10.49 11.42
CA ASP A 19 -28.60 -9.36 10.83
C ASP A 19 -27.60 -8.23 10.48
N ASN A 20 -26.49 -8.62 9.84
CA ASN A 20 -25.37 -7.79 9.43
C ASN A 20 -25.57 -7.47 7.96
N SER A 21 -25.44 -6.19 7.61
CA SER A 21 -25.37 -5.75 6.22
C SER A 21 -24.36 -6.62 5.45
N PRO A 22 -24.59 -6.95 4.16
CA PRO A 22 -23.62 -7.72 3.37
C PRO A 22 -22.20 -7.11 3.41
N VAL A 23 -22.11 -5.79 3.56
CA VAL A 23 -20.85 -5.06 3.79
C VAL A 23 -20.20 -5.45 5.12
N ASP A 24 -20.96 -5.55 6.20
CA ASP A 24 -20.45 -5.93 7.52
C ASP A 24 -19.98 -7.38 7.54
N ALA A 25 -20.74 -8.27 6.91
CA ALA A 25 -20.35 -9.67 6.77
C ALA A 25 -19.02 -9.82 5.97
N CYS A 26 -18.82 -9.01 4.94
CA CYS A 26 -17.55 -8.98 4.19
C CYS A 26 -16.39 -8.46 5.06
N ILE A 27 -16.64 -7.44 5.90
CA ILE A 27 -15.62 -6.90 6.82
C ILE A 27 -15.20 -7.96 7.83
N ASP A 28 -16.16 -8.63 8.47
CA ASP A 28 -15.89 -9.65 9.49
C ASP A 28 -15.08 -10.80 8.89
N TYR A 29 -15.52 -11.34 7.73
CA TYR A 29 -14.80 -12.40 7.03
C TYR A 29 -13.38 -11.98 6.61
N GLY A 30 -13.25 -10.76 6.07
CA GLY A 30 -11.95 -10.22 5.68
C GLY A 30 -10.99 -10.07 6.87
N GLN A 31 -11.48 -9.60 8.02
CA GLN A 31 -10.69 -9.45 9.24
C GLN A 31 -10.21 -10.80 9.78
N ASP A 32 -11.05 -11.83 9.75
CA ASP A 32 -10.68 -13.19 10.18
C ASP A 32 -9.57 -13.79 9.30
N VAL A 33 -9.71 -13.66 7.98
CA VAL A 33 -8.67 -14.09 7.04
C VAL A 33 -7.38 -13.30 7.26
N LEU A 34 -7.48 -11.96 7.38
CA LEU A 34 -6.33 -11.10 7.60
C LEU A 34 -5.57 -11.45 8.89
N ALA A 35 -6.28 -11.71 9.99
CA ALA A 35 -5.67 -12.07 11.26
C ALA A 35 -4.85 -13.36 11.15
N THR A 36 -5.37 -14.36 10.43
CA THR A 36 -4.69 -15.63 10.17
C THR A 36 -3.46 -15.43 9.28
N GLN A 37 -3.60 -14.72 8.17
CA GLN A 37 -2.52 -14.45 7.22
C GLN A 37 -1.39 -13.62 7.84
N LEU A 38 -1.71 -12.62 8.66
CA LEU A 38 -0.71 -11.80 9.35
C LEU A 38 0.14 -12.63 10.31
N GLY A 39 -0.40 -13.71 10.87
CA GLY A 39 0.38 -14.70 11.63
C GLY A 39 1.48 -15.31 10.78
N PHE A 40 1.14 -15.88 9.62
CA PHE A 40 2.10 -16.51 8.72
C PHE A 40 3.13 -15.53 8.13
N VAL A 41 2.71 -14.31 7.80
CA VAL A 41 3.60 -13.27 7.26
C VAL A 41 4.61 -12.81 8.31
N LYS A 42 4.21 -12.73 9.59
CA LYS A 42 5.10 -12.28 10.67
C LYS A 42 6.29 -13.22 10.88
N ASP A 43 6.08 -14.52 10.68
CA ASP A 43 7.13 -15.54 10.82
C ASP A 43 8.23 -15.43 9.76
N LYS A 44 7.94 -14.81 8.61
CA LYS A 44 8.85 -14.68 7.47
C LYS A 44 9.75 -13.44 7.53
N ASN A 45 9.42 -12.45 8.37
CA ASN A 45 10.21 -11.22 8.61
C ASN A 45 10.63 -10.46 7.32
N TYR A 46 9.69 -10.23 6.40
CA TYR A 46 9.97 -9.49 5.16
C TYR A 46 10.38 -8.03 5.41
N ASP A 47 11.48 -7.59 4.79
CA ASP A 47 11.91 -6.17 4.77
C ASP A 47 11.33 -5.46 3.54
N PHE A 48 10.03 -5.15 3.57
CA PHE A 48 9.37 -4.34 2.54
C PHE A 48 9.13 -2.90 3.01
N ALA A 49 8.98 -1.98 2.04
CA ALA A 49 8.53 -0.63 2.32
C ALA A 49 7.15 -0.67 3.00
N PRO A 50 6.91 0.11 4.09
CA PRO A 50 5.63 0.07 4.81
C PRO A 50 4.43 0.33 3.91
N GLN A 51 4.55 1.34 3.02
CA GLN A 51 3.49 1.69 2.08
C GLN A 51 3.17 0.59 1.07
N PHE A 52 4.18 -0.18 0.65
CA PHE A 52 3.99 -1.32 -0.23
C PHE A 52 3.25 -2.43 0.50
N ARG A 53 3.71 -2.77 1.71
CA ARG A 53 3.06 -3.79 2.54
C ARG A 53 1.58 -3.47 2.78
N ASP A 54 1.26 -2.23 3.15
CA ASP A 54 -0.12 -1.81 3.41
C ASP A 54 -0.98 -1.88 2.14
N LEU A 55 -0.46 -1.39 1.01
CA LEU A 55 -1.18 -1.41 -0.27
C LEU A 55 -1.46 -2.84 -0.75
N THR A 56 -0.44 -3.70 -0.72
CA THR A 56 -0.55 -5.11 -1.15
C THR A 56 -1.53 -5.87 -0.26
N THR A 57 -1.50 -5.63 1.06
CA THR A 57 -2.45 -6.23 1.99
C THR A 57 -3.88 -5.76 1.73
N GLN A 58 -4.08 -4.46 1.45
CA GLN A 58 -5.40 -3.90 1.10
C GLN A 58 -5.95 -4.50 -0.20
N LEU A 59 -5.12 -4.60 -1.24
CA LEU A 59 -5.51 -5.22 -2.51
C LEU A 59 -5.85 -6.71 -2.35
N TYR A 60 -5.04 -7.43 -1.58
CA TYR A 60 -5.32 -8.83 -1.23
C TYR A 60 -6.67 -8.97 -0.53
N LEU A 61 -6.91 -8.14 0.48
CA LEU A 61 -8.13 -8.17 1.27
C LEU A 61 -9.37 -7.81 0.43
N THR A 62 -9.25 -6.91 -0.54
CA THR A 62 -10.33 -6.66 -1.52
C THR A 62 -10.67 -7.91 -2.33
N GLY A 63 -9.68 -8.70 -2.75
CA GLY A 63 -9.91 -9.98 -3.43
C GLY A 63 -10.68 -10.98 -2.56
N VAL A 64 -10.26 -11.11 -1.30
CA VAL A 64 -10.90 -11.98 -0.29
C VAL A 64 -12.38 -11.61 -0.11
N MET A 65 -12.64 -10.32 0.14
CA MET A 65 -14.00 -9.81 0.34
C MET A 65 -14.85 -9.97 -0.91
N TRP A 66 -14.28 -9.78 -2.10
CA TRP A 66 -14.99 -9.98 -3.37
C TRP A 66 -15.46 -11.42 -3.50
N LYS A 67 -14.58 -12.40 -3.27
CA LYS A 67 -14.97 -13.81 -3.36
C LYS A 67 -16.09 -14.17 -2.38
N TYR A 68 -16.01 -13.64 -1.16
CA TYR A 68 -17.05 -13.85 -0.15
C TYR A 68 -18.37 -13.19 -0.55
N ALA A 69 -18.34 -11.97 -1.08
CA ALA A 69 -19.52 -11.23 -1.53
C ALA A 69 -20.28 -11.94 -2.65
N GLU A 70 -19.61 -12.72 -3.51
CA GLU A 70 -20.27 -13.55 -4.54
C GLU A 70 -21.16 -14.64 -3.95
N GLY A 71 -20.86 -15.08 -2.73
CA GLY A 71 -21.66 -16.07 -2.00
C GLY A 71 -22.90 -15.47 -1.32
N LEU A 72 -23.06 -14.15 -1.31
CA LEU A 72 -24.17 -13.46 -0.65
C LEU A 72 -25.31 -13.20 -1.64
N GLU A 73 -26.48 -13.78 -1.40
CA GLU A 73 -27.66 -13.66 -2.29
C GLU A 73 -28.19 -12.22 -2.45
N GLN A 74 -27.81 -11.31 -1.56
CA GLN A 74 -28.30 -9.93 -1.49
C GLN A 74 -27.42 -8.93 -2.26
N VAL A 75 -26.35 -9.38 -2.92
CA VAL A 75 -25.34 -8.52 -3.54
C VAL A 75 -25.49 -8.53 -5.07
N GLN A 76 -25.76 -7.36 -5.66
CA GLN A 76 -25.83 -7.21 -7.13
C GLN A 76 -24.45 -7.06 -7.79
N ASP A 77 -23.53 -6.36 -7.13
CA ASP A 77 -22.15 -6.18 -7.60
C ASP A 77 -21.16 -6.57 -6.48
N PRO A 78 -20.74 -7.85 -6.42
CA PRO A 78 -19.82 -8.35 -5.40
C PRO A 78 -18.50 -7.60 -5.32
N ARG A 79 -18.04 -7.08 -6.46
CA ARG A 79 -16.77 -6.37 -6.53
C ARG A 79 -16.90 -4.97 -5.95
N GLU A 80 -17.97 -4.26 -6.27
CA GLU A 80 -18.23 -2.94 -5.69
C GLU A 80 -18.49 -3.07 -4.18
N THR A 81 -19.26 -4.07 -3.74
CA THR A 81 -19.49 -4.34 -2.32
C THR A 81 -18.18 -4.64 -1.56
N ALA A 82 -17.21 -5.30 -2.18
CA ALA A 82 -15.88 -5.48 -1.57
C ALA A 82 -15.12 -4.16 -1.39
N PHE A 83 -15.24 -3.22 -2.33
CA PHE A 83 -14.66 -1.88 -2.17
C PHE A 83 -15.39 -1.04 -1.14
N GLU A 84 -16.73 -1.15 -1.04
CA GLU A 84 -17.53 -0.51 0.01
C GLU A 84 -17.17 -1.05 1.40
N ALA A 85 -17.00 -2.37 1.52
CA ALA A 85 -16.51 -3.01 2.74
C ALA A 85 -15.10 -2.52 3.13
N MET A 86 -14.20 -2.40 2.15
CA MET A 86 -12.88 -1.81 2.38
C MET A 86 -12.98 -0.35 2.84
N GLU A 87 -13.88 0.45 2.26
CA GLU A 87 -14.07 1.85 2.66
C GLU A 87 -14.56 1.95 4.10
N ALA A 88 -15.58 1.17 4.43
CA ALA A 88 -16.16 1.11 5.76
C ALA A 88 -15.12 0.63 6.79
N MET A 89 -14.28 -0.35 6.44
CA MET A 89 -13.18 -0.80 7.29
C MET A 89 -12.17 0.32 7.54
N LEU A 90 -11.73 1.04 6.50
CA LEU A 90 -10.81 2.18 6.65
C LEU A 90 -11.38 3.28 7.56
N ILE A 91 -12.68 3.56 7.45
CA ILE A 91 -13.37 4.53 8.30
C ILE A 91 -13.45 4.05 9.75
N ARG A 92 -13.75 2.77 9.98
CA ARG A 92 -13.74 2.14 11.32
C ARG A 92 -12.37 2.21 11.98
N ASP A 93 -11.31 2.08 11.19
CA ASP A 93 -9.91 2.19 11.65
C ASP A 93 -9.47 3.66 11.90
N GLY A 94 -10.37 4.64 11.73
CA GLY A 94 -10.14 6.05 12.05
C GLY A 94 -9.74 6.92 10.86
N THR A 95 -9.78 6.40 9.64
CA THR A 95 -9.56 7.22 8.42
C THR A 95 -10.75 8.14 8.19
N LYS A 96 -10.50 9.41 7.85
CA LYS A 96 -11.58 10.35 7.52
C LYS A 96 -12.34 9.87 6.28
N PRO A 97 -13.67 9.98 6.20
CA PRO A 97 -14.45 9.49 5.05
C PRO A 97 -13.94 9.98 3.69
N LYS A 98 -13.57 11.26 3.59
CA LYS A 98 -13.00 11.83 2.35
C LYS A 98 -11.64 11.24 1.96
N GLU A 99 -10.83 10.86 2.93
CA GLU A 99 -9.53 10.23 2.71
C GLU A 99 -9.70 8.74 2.37
N ALA A 100 -10.66 8.07 3.02
CA ALA A 100 -11.05 6.70 2.71
C ALA A 100 -11.53 6.58 1.25
N GLY A 101 -12.48 7.42 0.81
CA GLY A 101 -12.96 7.41 -0.58
C GLY A 101 -11.84 7.62 -1.62
N LYS A 102 -10.91 8.56 -1.36
CA LYS A 102 -9.71 8.74 -2.22
C LYS A 102 -8.80 7.51 -2.24
N ARG A 103 -8.65 6.84 -1.09
CA ARG A 103 -7.86 5.63 -0.96
C ARG A 103 -8.52 4.48 -1.74
N ILE A 104 -9.84 4.37 -1.71
CA ILE A 104 -10.60 3.39 -2.50
C ILE A 104 -10.49 3.68 -3.99
N GLU A 105 -10.64 4.93 -4.45
CA GLU A 105 -10.42 5.26 -5.86
C GLU A 105 -9.02 4.86 -6.33
N PHE A 106 -8.01 5.07 -5.48
CA PHE A 106 -6.65 4.63 -5.76
C PHE A 106 -6.55 3.09 -5.81
N LEU A 107 -7.14 2.38 -4.85
CA LEU A 107 -7.17 0.91 -4.85
C LEU A 107 -7.88 0.35 -6.07
N LYS A 108 -9.01 0.93 -6.50
CA LYS A 108 -9.72 0.53 -7.73
C LYS A 108 -8.81 0.62 -8.96
N ARG A 109 -8.03 1.70 -9.07
CA ARG A 109 -7.05 1.86 -10.16
C ARG A 109 -5.92 0.85 -10.08
N MET A 110 -5.46 0.53 -8.87
CA MET A 110 -4.36 -0.42 -8.66
C MET A 110 -4.81 -1.89 -8.71
N ALA A 111 -6.11 -2.15 -8.59
CA ALA A 111 -6.70 -3.48 -8.64
C ALA A 111 -6.73 -4.08 -10.05
N GLN A 112 -6.61 -3.24 -11.09
CA GLN A 112 -6.50 -3.67 -12.49
C GLN A 112 -5.20 -3.20 -13.10
N MET A 113 -4.59 -4.07 -13.89
CA MET A 113 -3.42 -3.77 -14.71
C MET A 113 -3.86 -3.15 -16.04
N ASP A 114 -2.92 -2.55 -16.78
CA ASP A 114 -3.18 -1.87 -18.06
C ASP A 114 -3.77 -2.81 -19.14
N ASP A 115 -3.56 -4.11 -19.00
CA ASP A 115 -4.11 -5.15 -19.88
C ASP A 115 -5.53 -5.62 -19.47
N GLY A 116 -6.10 -5.04 -18.41
CA GLY A 116 -7.41 -5.39 -17.87
C GLY A 116 -7.40 -6.60 -16.93
N SER A 117 -6.26 -7.25 -16.71
CA SER A 117 -6.12 -8.32 -15.72
C SER A 117 -6.15 -7.77 -14.29
N ASN A 118 -6.54 -8.61 -13.33
CA ASN A 118 -6.49 -8.23 -11.92
C ASN A 118 -5.04 -8.19 -11.43
N ALA A 119 -4.73 -7.24 -10.55
CA ALA A 119 -3.45 -7.23 -9.87
C ALA A 119 -3.23 -8.53 -9.09
N LEU A 120 -1.99 -9.01 -9.03
CA LEU A 120 -1.63 -10.30 -8.41
C LEU A 120 -2.23 -10.45 -7.01
N ALA A 121 -2.12 -9.43 -6.16
CA ALA A 121 -2.67 -9.46 -4.81
C ALA A 121 -4.19 -9.67 -4.80
N VAL A 122 -4.94 -9.01 -5.70
CA VAL A 122 -6.39 -9.16 -5.82
C VAL A 122 -6.74 -10.56 -6.33
N ALA A 123 -6.03 -11.06 -7.35
CA ALA A 123 -6.27 -12.38 -7.92
C ALA A 123 -6.02 -13.50 -6.89
N VAL A 124 -4.88 -13.44 -6.19
CA VAL A 124 -4.54 -14.41 -5.14
C VAL A 124 -5.49 -14.29 -3.94
N GLY A 125 -5.88 -13.07 -3.56
CA GLY A 125 -6.90 -12.86 -2.53
C GLY A 125 -8.26 -13.43 -2.90
N TYR A 126 -8.66 -13.33 -4.18
CA TYR A 126 -9.92 -13.89 -4.68
C TYR A 126 -9.96 -15.42 -4.61
N GLU A 127 -8.82 -16.08 -4.82
CA GLU A 127 -8.71 -17.54 -4.72
C GLU A 127 -8.39 -18.03 -3.30
N SER A 128 -8.21 -17.12 -2.35
CA SER A 128 -7.76 -17.44 -1.01
C SER A 128 -8.82 -18.16 -0.16
N GLN A 129 -8.33 -18.98 0.77
CA GLN A 129 -9.13 -19.69 1.75
C GLN A 129 -8.73 -19.29 3.19
N PRO A 130 -9.66 -19.40 4.16
CA PRO A 130 -9.31 -19.24 5.56
C PRO A 130 -8.23 -20.26 5.92
N ASN A 131 -7.06 -19.79 6.38
CA ASN A 131 -5.90 -20.60 6.79
C ASN A 131 -4.98 -21.12 5.67
N ASP A 132 -5.04 -20.57 4.45
CA ASP A 132 -3.98 -20.80 3.46
C ASP A 132 -2.74 -19.91 3.69
N GLN A 133 -1.71 -20.02 2.86
CA GLN A 133 -0.53 -19.14 2.90
C GLN A 133 -0.50 -18.16 1.71
N SER A 134 -1.66 -17.80 1.18
CA SER A 134 -1.77 -17.04 -0.07
C SER A 134 -1.19 -15.64 0.03
N LEU A 135 -1.34 -14.93 1.16
CA LEU A 135 -0.70 -13.63 1.36
C LEU A 135 0.84 -13.75 1.44
N VAL A 136 1.34 -14.87 1.98
CA VAL A 136 2.78 -15.18 1.99
C VAL A 136 3.28 -15.36 0.56
N GLU A 137 2.56 -16.10 -0.27
CA GLU A 137 2.89 -16.31 -1.70
C GLU A 137 2.95 -14.98 -2.47
N VAL A 138 1.96 -14.09 -2.27
CA VAL A 138 1.98 -12.75 -2.86
C VAL A 138 3.26 -12.01 -2.47
N PHE A 139 3.65 -12.04 -1.19
CA PHE A 139 4.86 -11.35 -0.74
C PHE A 139 6.13 -12.02 -1.24
N GLU A 140 6.20 -13.35 -1.30
CA GLU A 140 7.35 -14.10 -1.84
C GLU A 140 7.63 -13.70 -3.29
N HIS A 141 6.60 -13.48 -4.10
CA HIS A 141 6.74 -13.00 -5.48
C HIS A 141 7.51 -11.68 -5.60
N TYR A 142 7.47 -10.84 -4.56
CA TYR A 142 8.10 -9.52 -4.56
C TYR A 142 9.43 -9.44 -3.79
N THR A 143 9.87 -10.53 -3.17
CA THR A 143 11.10 -10.54 -2.34
C THR A 143 12.37 -10.15 -3.09
N ASP A 144 12.47 -10.52 -4.37
CA ASP A 144 13.61 -10.19 -5.24
C ASP A 144 13.50 -8.80 -5.90
N ASP A 145 12.39 -8.08 -5.71
CA ASP A 145 12.21 -6.75 -6.27
C ASP A 145 12.77 -5.65 -5.36
N ILE A 146 13.93 -5.14 -5.75
CA ILE A 146 14.64 -4.05 -5.09
C ILE A 146 13.75 -2.80 -4.90
N GLN A 147 12.78 -2.53 -5.80
CA GLN A 147 11.94 -1.32 -5.73
C GLN A 147 11.00 -1.31 -4.51
N VAL A 148 10.56 -2.49 -4.06
CA VAL A 148 9.64 -2.63 -2.93
C VAL A 148 10.37 -2.93 -1.62
N SER A 149 11.69 -3.17 -1.69
CA SER A 149 12.52 -3.44 -0.52
C SER A 149 12.53 -2.28 0.48
N GLY A 150 12.48 -2.62 1.77
CA GLY A 150 12.59 -1.68 2.87
C GLY A 150 13.97 -1.01 2.92
N ALA A 151 15.01 -1.68 2.44
CA ALA A 151 16.34 -1.09 2.27
C ALA A 151 16.34 0.09 1.28
N PHE A 152 15.70 -0.08 0.11
CA PHE A 152 15.55 1.00 -0.87
C PHE A 152 14.68 2.13 -0.30
N TRP A 153 13.60 1.81 0.41
CA TRP A 153 12.75 2.80 1.05
C TRP A 153 13.49 3.62 2.11
N ARG A 154 14.30 2.98 2.97
CA ARG A 154 15.15 3.66 3.96
C ARG A 154 16.19 4.56 3.29
N LEU A 155 16.76 4.13 2.17
CA LEU A 155 17.67 4.95 1.37
C LEU A 155 16.95 6.17 0.78
N TYR A 156 15.75 5.99 0.24
CA TYR A 156 14.93 7.06 -0.33
C TYR A 156 14.46 8.06 0.72
N ASP A 157 13.94 7.61 1.87
CA ASP A 157 13.50 8.48 2.97
C ASP A 157 14.68 9.28 3.55
N ARG A 158 15.84 8.63 3.72
CA ARG A 158 17.07 9.31 4.12
C ARG A 158 17.52 10.30 3.04
N GLY A 159 17.45 9.92 1.77
CA GLY A 159 17.74 10.76 0.61
C GLY A 159 16.91 12.05 0.58
N LYS A 160 15.60 11.94 0.82
CA LYS A 160 14.68 13.08 0.89
C LYS A 160 15.07 14.05 2.02
N LYS A 161 15.39 13.52 3.20
CA LYS A 161 15.86 14.33 4.34
C LYS A 161 17.21 14.98 4.01
N THR A 162 18.17 14.25 3.45
CA THR A 162 19.47 14.80 3.07
C THR A 162 19.39 15.82 1.95
N MET A 163 18.44 15.71 1.03
CA MET A 163 18.24 16.70 -0.03
C MET A 163 17.67 18.00 0.55
N LEU A 164 16.71 17.92 1.48
CA LEU A 164 16.14 19.08 2.16
C LEU A 164 17.17 19.78 3.06
N TYR A 165 17.83 19.03 3.95
CA TYR A 165 18.83 19.57 4.88
C TYR A 165 20.13 19.96 4.17
N GLY A 166 20.54 19.22 3.14
CA GLY A 166 21.69 19.54 2.31
C GLY A 166 21.49 20.85 1.53
N GLY A 167 20.31 21.05 0.95
CA GLY A 167 19.97 22.32 0.30
C GLY A 167 19.97 23.51 1.28
N LEU A 168 19.42 23.31 2.48
CA LEU A 168 19.43 24.34 3.53
C LEU A 168 20.85 24.66 4.02
N PHE A 169 21.69 23.64 4.22
CA PHE A 169 23.07 23.79 4.65
C PHE A 169 23.91 24.52 3.60
N VAL A 170 23.76 24.16 2.32
CA VAL A 170 24.44 24.85 1.22
C VAL A 170 24.01 26.31 1.16
N ALA A 171 22.71 26.60 1.25
CA ALA A 171 22.22 27.98 1.31
C ALA A 171 22.81 28.77 2.49
N PHE A 172 22.88 28.16 3.67
CA PHE A 172 23.50 28.77 4.85
C PHE A 172 24.99 29.07 4.63
N VAL A 173 25.76 28.10 4.11
CA VAL A 173 27.20 28.27 3.83
C VAL A 173 27.42 29.38 2.80
N VAL A 174 26.61 29.46 1.75
CA VAL A 174 26.72 30.52 0.73
C VAL A 174 26.43 31.90 1.32
N ILE A 175 25.32 32.03 2.07
CA ILE A 175 24.97 33.30 2.72
C ILE A 175 26.08 33.72 3.68
N TRP A 176 26.57 32.79 4.49
CA TRP A 176 27.63 33.04 5.47
C TRP A 176 28.96 33.41 4.79
N PHE A 177 29.35 32.69 3.73
CA PHE A 177 30.55 32.96 2.95
C PHE A 177 30.52 34.33 2.28
N VAL A 178 29.40 34.70 1.63
CA VAL A 178 29.22 36.02 1.02
C VAL A 178 29.28 37.13 2.08
N THR A 179 28.67 36.91 3.24
CA THR A 179 28.64 37.90 4.33
C THR A 179 30.03 38.14 4.94
N LEU A 180 30.85 37.09 5.09
CA LEU A 180 32.16 37.17 5.77
C LEU A 180 33.29 37.60 4.83
N PHE A 181 33.30 37.09 3.58
CA PHE A 181 34.41 37.31 2.65
C PHE A 181 34.17 38.40 1.60
N MET A 182 32.93 38.85 1.41
CA MET A 182 32.60 39.94 0.47
C MET A 182 31.73 41.05 1.10
N PRO A 183 32.10 41.62 2.26
CA PRO A 183 31.40 42.79 2.78
C PRO A 183 31.62 43.99 1.84
N GLY A 184 30.57 44.39 1.12
CA GLY A 184 30.57 45.58 0.24
C GLY A 184 30.80 45.34 -1.26
N ASN A 185 30.70 44.10 -1.76
CA ASN A 185 30.87 43.81 -3.18
C ASN A 185 29.59 44.06 -4.03
N SER A 186 29.80 44.33 -5.32
CA SER A 186 28.75 44.57 -6.32
C SER A 186 27.75 43.41 -6.42
N THR A 187 26.47 43.73 -6.67
CA THR A 187 25.33 42.78 -6.76
C THR A 187 25.60 41.59 -7.70
N ILE A 188 26.44 41.80 -8.72
CA ILE A 188 26.82 40.80 -9.72
C ILE A 188 27.66 39.65 -9.12
N ALA A 189 28.54 39.94 -8.16
CA ALA A 189 29.37 38.92 -7.52
C ALA A 189 28.56 38.01 -6.59
N ILE A 190 27.56 38.56 -5.91
CA ILE A 190 26.61 37.82 -5.07
C ILE A 190 25.76 36.88 -5.95
N LEU A 191 25.32 37.37 -7.10
CA LEU A 191 24.55 36.60 -8.09
C LEU A 191 25.39 35.43 -8.66
N ALA A 192 26.65 35.67 -9.02
CA ALA A 192 27.55 34.66 -9.55
C ALA A 192 27.86 33.55 -8.51
N ALA A 193 28.10 33.93 -7.24
CA ALA A 193 28.33 32.97 -6.16
C ALA A 193 27.10 32.08 -5.90
N GLY A 194 25.90 32.67 -5.93
CA GLY A 194 24.64 31.93 -5.83
C GLY A 194 24.45 30.93 -6.98
N LEU A 195 24.78 31.33 -8.21
CA LEU A 195 24.69 30.49 -9.41
C LEU A 195 25.67 29.30 -9.38
N ILE A 196 26.92 29.53 -8.98
CA ILE A 196 27.93 28.47 -8.86
C ILE A 196 27.52 27.47 -7.78
N SER A 197 27.00 27.95 -6.64
CA SER A 197 26.53 27.06 -5.59
C SER A 197 25.30 26.24 -6.01
N ALA A 198 24.37 26.85 -6.75
CA ALA A 198 23.23 26.13 -7.30
C ALA A 198 23.70 25.03 -8.26
N ALA A 199 24.66 25.32 -9.14
CA ALA A 199 25.23 24.34 -10.05
C ALA A 199 25.93 23.18 -9.32
N LEU A 200 26.72 23.47 -8.29
CA LEU A 200 27.39 22.45 -7.47
C LEU A 200 26.42 21.54 -6.71
N PHE A 201 25.20 21.99 -6.43
CA PHE A 201 24.17 21.17 -5.81
C PHE A 201 23.35 20.39 -6.84
N VAL A 202 22.99 21.03 -7.96
CA VAL A 202 22.14 20.41 -9.00
C VAL A 202 22.87 19.31 -9.76
N ILE A 203 24.16 19.51 -10.09
CA ILE A 203 24.92 18.55 -10.90
C ILE A 203 25.04 17.17 -10.21
N PRO A 204 25.44 17.06 -8.92
CA PRO A 204 25.50 15.76 -8.24
C PRO A 204 24.13 15.09 -8.10
N VAL A 205 23.09 15.86 -7.78
CA VAL A 205 21.71 15.33 -7.66
C VAL A 205 21.22 14.80 -9.02
N PHE A 206 21.50 15.52 -10.10
CA PHE A 206 21.16 15.12 -11.45
C PHE A 206 21.91 13.85 -11.87
N LEU A 207 23.22 13.75 -11.57
CA LEU A 207 24.02 12.55 -11.84
C LEU A 207 23.51 11.32 -11.09
N ILE A 208 23.11 11.46 -9.82
CA ILE A 208 22.51 10.38 -9.04
C ILE A 208 21.18 9.93 -9.65
N GLY A 209 20.32 10.88 -10.05
CA GLY A 209 19.07 10.57 -10.74
C GLY A 209 19.28 9.83 -12.07
N LEU A 210 20.29 10.24 -12.84
CA LEU A 210 20.66 9.61 -14.11
C LEU A 210 21.21 8.20 -13.89
N LEU A 211 21.99 7.99 -12.82
CA LEU A 211 22.52 6.67 -12.46
C LEU A 211 21.41 5.68 -12.09
N ILE A 212 20.42 6.12 -11.29
CA ILE A 212 19.24 5.32 -10.95
C ILE A 212 18.44 4.97 -12.22
N TYR A 213 18.24 5.94 -13.11
CA TYR A 213 17.56 5.73 -14.39
C TYR A 213 18.29 4.71 -15.27
N TYR A 214 19.61 4.79 -15.36
CA TYR A 214 20.42 3.86 -16.14
C TYR A 214 20.36 2.44 -15.59
N LEU A 215 20.41 2.27 -14.27
CA LEU A 215 20.24 0.96 -13.62
C LEU A 215 18.85 0.36 -13.89
N LYS A 216 17.80 1.19 -13.95
CA LYS A 216 16.43 0.75 -14.27
C LYS A 216 16.32 0.18 -15.70
N ILE A 217 16.92 0.83 -16.69
CA ILE A 217 16.89 0.36 -18.09
C ILE A 217 17.66 -0.96 -18.26
N LYS A 218 18.77 -1.12 -17.55
CA LYS A 218 19.60 -2.33 -17.66
C LYS A 218 18.88 -3.57 -17.12
N LYS A 219 18.05 -3.41 -16.08
CA LYS A 219 17.23 -4.51 -15.53
C LYS A 219 16.13 -4.94 -16.51
N ASN A 220 15.47 -4.00 -17.20
CA ASN A 220 14.46 -4.31 -18.23
C ASN A 220 15.01 -5.07 -19.44
N LYS A 221 16.33 -5.01 -19.70
CA LYS A 221 16.97 -5.80 -20.77
C LYS A 221 17.36 -7.22 -20.36
N GLN A 222 17.33 -7.56 -19.07
CA GLN A 222 17.62 -8.92 -18.59
C GLN A 222 16.36 -9.76 -18.37
N SER A 223 15.17 -9.16 -18.46
CA SER A 223 13.86 -9.82 -18.39
C SER A 223 13.22 -10.00 -19.77
N THR A 224 14.00 -10.01 -20.84
CA THR A 224 13.60 -10.38 -22.21
C THR A 224 14.57 -11.42 -22.73
#